data_AF-A0A7W8UNL0-F1
#
_entry.id   AF-A0A7W8UNL0-F1
#
_cell.length_a   1.000
_cell.length_b   1.000
_cell.length_c   1.000
_cell.angle_alpha   90.00
_cell.angle_beta   90.00
_cell.angle_gamma   90.00
#
_symmetry.space_group_name_H-M   'P 1'
#
loop_
_entity.id
_entity.type
_entity.pdbx_description
1 polymer ?
#
loop_
_entity_poly.entity_id
_entity_poly.type
_entity_poly.pdbx_seq_one_letter_code
_entity_poly.pdbx_strand_id
1 'polypeptide(L)'
;MDNISVSTTDVRIERHANQLSRQLKLLRDKLFPPLSQKTLRTFSSGEAAQMIGVSDGYLRQLSLDGKGAAAGAFPEWPALLYARPNQ
;
A
#
# COMPACT_ATOMS: atom_id res chain seq x y z
N MET A 1 45.96 33.43 -4.43
CA MET A 1 45.54 32.02 -4.55
C MET A 1 44.01 31.92 -4.65
N ASP A 2 43.51 31.55 -5.83
CA ASP A 2 42.51 30.48 -6.06
C ASP A 2 41.02 30.65 -5.66
N ASN A 3 40.45 31.85 -5.73
CA ASN A 3 38.99 32.05 -5.58
C ASN A 3 38.18 31.58 -6.82
N ILE A 4 38.70 31.85 -8.02
CA ILE A 4 37.96 31.68 -9.29
C ILE A 4 37.81 30.20 -9.69
N SER A 5 38.74 29.34 -9.27
CA SER A 5 38.71 27.90 -9.53
C SER A 5 37.65 27.16 -8.71
N VAL A 6 37.40 27.61 -7.47
CA VAL A 6 36.37 27.04 -6.58
C VAL A 6 34.97 27.33 -7.13
N SER A 7 34.67 28.58 -7.48
CA SER A 7 33.38 28.95 -8.08
C SER A 7 33.12 28.23 -9.41
N THR A 8 34.15 28.06 -10.25
CA THR A 8 34.04 27.30 -11.50
C THR A 8 33.76 25.81 -11.26
N THR A 9 34.34 25.23 -10.20
CA THR A 9 34.11 23.83 -9.83
C THR A 9 32.72 23.65 -9.24
N ASP A 10 32.27 24.58 -8.39
CA ASP A 10 30.92 24.62 -7.83
C ASP A 10 29.85 24.64 -8.93
N VAL A 11 30.02 25.51 -9.93
CA VAL A 11 29.10 25.62 -11.10
C VAL A 11 29.05 24.32 -11.91
N ARG A 12 30.16 23.58 -12.00
CA ARG A 12 30.20 22.28 -12.70
C ARG A 12 29.49 21.19 -11.89
N ILE A 13 29.70 21.18 -10.57
CA ILE A 13 29.02 20.26 -9.65
C ILE A 13 27.52 20.50 -9.68
N GLU A 14 27.08 21.76 -9.59
CA GLU A 14 25.67 22.13 -9.67
C GLU A 14 25.02 21.67 -10.97
N ARG A 15 25.70 21.88 -12.11
CA ARG A 15 25.21 21.42 -13.42
C ARG A 15 25.05 19.90 -13.47
N HIS A 16 26.03 19.17 -12.97
CA HIS A 16 26.01 17.71 -12.95
C HIS A 16 24.95 17.17 -11.99
N ALA A 17 24.81 17.77 -10.81
CA ALA A 17 23.76 17.43 -9.85
C ALA A 17 22.37 17.62 -10.48
N ASN A 18 22.13 18.76 -11.12
CA ASN A 18 20.87 19.04 -11.82
C ASN A 18 20.59 18.07 -12.98
N GLN A 19 21.62 17.64 -13.70
CA GLN A 19 21.47 16.63 -14.76
C GLN A 19 21.12 15.26 -14.15
N LEU A 20 21.82 14.85 -13.10
CA LEU A 20 21.59 13.59 -12.41
C LEU A 20 20.19 13.53 -11.77
N SER A 21 19.77 14.60 -11.08
CA SER A 21 18.43 14.69 -10.47
C SER A 21 17.32 14.56 -11.52
N ARG A 22 17.51 15.14 -12.72
CA ARG A 22 16.57 14.97 -13.84
C ARG A 22 16.52 13.53 -14.33
N GLN A 23 17.68 12.89 -14.50
CA GLN A 23 17.75 11.49 -14.92
C GLN A 23 17.11 10.53 -13.90
N LEU A 24 17.36 10.74 -12.60
CA LEU A 24 16.76 9.95 -11.52
C LEU A 24 15.23 10.15 -11.47
N LYS A 25 14.74 11.37 -11.68
CA LYS A 25 13.29 11.63 -11.74
C LYS A 25 12.64 10.88 -12.90
N LEU A 26 13.22 10.96 -14.10
CA LEU A 26 12.71 10.23 -15.27
C LEU A 26 12.73 8.70 -15.05
N LEU A 27 13.77 8.18 -14.41
CA LEU A 27 13.84 6.75 -14.08
C LEU A 27 12.78 6.34 -13.05
N ARG A 28 12.57 7.15 -12.01
CA ARG A 28 11.53 6.91 -11.00
C ARG A 28 10.15 6.90 -11.62
N ASP A 29 9.86 7.86 -12.50
CA ASP A 29 8.55 7.95 -13.15
C ASP A 29 8.27 6.73 -14.05
N LYS A 30 9.32 6.13 -14.64
CA LYS A 30 9.22 4.88 -15.41
C LYS A 30 9.07 3.63 -14.53
N LEU A 31 9.80 3.55 -13.42
CA LEU A 31 9.80 2.37 -12.53
C LEU A 31 8.58 2.34 -11.61
N PHE A 32 8.06 3.51 -11.22
CA PHE A 32 6.94 3.66 -10.31
C PHE A 32 5.85 4.54 -10.96
N PRO A 33 5.18 4.06 -12.03
CA PRO A 33 4.05 4.78 -12.56
C PRO A 33 3.00 4.98 -11.44
N PRO A 34 2.41 6.18 -11.30
CA PRO A 34 1.51 6.53 -10.18
C PRO A 34 0.24 5.67 -10.12
N LEU A 35 -0.01 4.88 -11.17
CA LEU A 35 -1.12 3.93 -11.31
C LEU A 35 -0.61 2.50 -11.47
N SER A 36 0.54 2.15 -10.88
CA SER A 36 1.03 0.77 -10.86
C SER A 36 0.05 -0.11 -10.08
N GLN A 37 -0.99 -0.60 -10.77
CA GLN A 37 -1.96 -1.54 -10.26
C GLN A 37 -1.26 -2.89 -10.11
N LYS A 38 -0.64 -3.09 -8.95
CA LYS A 38 -0.08 -4.39 -8.60
C LYS A 38 -1.25 -5.33 -8.40
N THR A 39 -1.41 -6.27 -9.33
CA THR A 39 -2.35 -7.37 -9.17
C THR A 39 -1.94 -8.15 -7.93
N LEU A 40 -2.73 -8.04 -6.87
CA LEU A 40 -2.54 -8.87 -5.70
C LEU A 40 -2.88 -10.31 -6.08
N ARG A 41 -2.07 -11.25 -5.57
CA ARG A 41 -2.43 -12.67 -5.63
C ARG A 41 -3.76 -12.85 -4.92
N THR A 42 -4.59 -13.78 -5.42
CA THR A 42 -5.79 -14.21 -4.70
C THR A 42 -5.40 -14.73 -3.31
N PHE A 43 -5.98 -14.15 -2.28
CA PHE A 43 -5.79 -14.61 -0.90
C PHE A 43 -6.52 -15.94 -0.70
N SER A 44 -5.91 -16.86 0.06
CA SER A 44 -6.66 -17.99 0.59
C SER A 44 -7.66 -17.52 1.66
N SER A 45 -8.72 -18.30 1.91
CA SER A 45 -9.72 -17.97 2.93
C SER A 45 -9.08 -17.75 4.32
N GLY A 46 -8.04 -18.51 4.67
CA GLY A 46 -7.34 -18.37 5.95
C GLY A 46 -6.55 -17.06 6.07
N GLU A 47 -5.85 -16.65 5.01
CA GLU A 47 -5.14 -15.37 4.97
C GLU A 47 -6.11 -14.19 4.99
N ALA A 48 -7.24 -14.29 4.27
CA ALA A 48 -8.30 -13.29 4.28
C ALA A 48 -8.95 -13.17 5.67
N ALA A 49 -9.13 -14.28 6.37
CA ALA A 49 -9.64 -14.33 7.73
C ALA A 49 -8.72 -13.55 8.68
N GLN A 50 -7.42 -13.81 8.60
CA GLN A 50 -6.42 -13.13 9.42
C GLN A 50 -6.37 -11.62 9.14
N MET A 51 -6.55 -11.20 7.88
CA MET A 51 -6.47 -9.80 7.48
C MET A 51 -7.72 -8.98 7.90
N ILE A 52 -8.90 -9.62 7.91
CA ILE A 52 -10.19 -8.98 8.28
C ILE A 52 -10.53 -9.20 9.77
N GLY A 53 -9.81 -10.09 10.46
CA GLY A 53 -10.03 -10.40 11.88
C GLY A 53 -11.20 -11.35 12.13
N VAL A 54 -11.50 -12.24 11.18
CA VAL A 54 -12.57 -13.24 11.26
C VAL A 54 -12.00 -14.66 11.22
N SER A 55 -12.78 -15.68 11.60
CA SER A 55 -12.33 -17.08 11.53
C SER A 55 -12.44 -17.65 10.11
N ASP A 56 -11.50 -18.51 9.72
CA ASP A 56 -11.51 -19.21 8.42
C ASP A 56 -12.81 -20.02 8.21
N GLY A 57 -13.31 -20.66 9.27
CA GLY A 57 -14.58 -21.39 9.25
C GLY A 57 -15.78 -20.51 8.92
N TYR A 58 -15.82 -19.27 9.42
CA TYR A 58 -16.87 -18.31 9.11
C TYR A 58 -16.80 -17.84 7.64
N LEU A 59 -15.59 -17.59 7.12
CA LEU A 59 -15.40 -17.27 5.70
C LEU A 59 -15.75 -18.43 4.77
N ARG A 60 -15.41 -19.66 5.16
CA ARG A 60 -15.76 -20.88 4.41
C ARG A 60 -17.28 -21.09 4.40
N GLN A 61 -17.95 -20.89 5.53
CA GLN A 61 -19.40 -20.93 5.60
C GLN A 61 -20.04 -19.85 4.72
N LEU A 62 -19.57 -18.60 4.80
CA LEU A 62 -20.04 -17.50 3.93
C LEU A 62 -19.82 -17.79 2.43
N SER A 63 -18.70 -18.41 2.08
CA SER A 63 -18.38 -18.79 0.70
C SER A 63 -19.31 -19.90 0.19
N LEU A 64 -19.63 -20.88 1.03
CA LEU A 64 -20.58 -21.97 0.71
C LEU A 64 -22.03 -21.46 0.60
N ASP A 65 -22.39 -20.47 1.41
CA ASP A 65 -23.70 -19.80 1.38
C ASP A 65 -23.86 -18.86 0.16
N GLY A 66 -22.82 -18.70 -0.67
CA GLY A 66 -22.80 -17.77 -1.80
C GLY A 66 -22.76 -16.29 -1.39
N LYS A 67 -22.51 -16.00 -0.11
CA LYS A 67 -22.43 -14.65 0.50
C LYS A 67 -20.97 -14.21 0.68
N GLY A 68 -20.10 -14.54 -0.27
CA GLY A 68 -18.74 -13.97 -0.31
C GLY A 68 -18.84 -12.45 -0.42
N ALA A 69 -17.99 -11.71 0.32
CA ALA A 69 -18.12 -10.28 0.56
C ALA A 69 -18.58 -9.47 -0.68
N ALA A 70 -19.88 -9.18 -0.74
CA ALA A 70 -20.38 -8.04 -1.48
C ALA A 70 -19.90 -6.82 -0.69
N ALA A 71 -19.04 -6.01 -1.30
CA ALA A 71 -18.61 -4.75 -0.72
C ALA A 71 -19.86 -3.94 -0.31
N GLY A 72 -20.01 -3.66 0.99
CA GLY A 72 -20.93 -2.63 1.47
C GLY A 72 -22.23 -3.05 2.18
N ALA A 73 -22.31 -4.23 2.81
CA ALA A 73 -23.41 -4.49 3.74
C ALA A 73 -22.90 -5.24 4.97
N PHE A 74 -22.84 -4.54 6.11
CA PHE A 74 -22.87 -5.19 7.41
C PHE A 74 -24.34 -5.56 7.68
N PRO A 75 -24.74 -6.84 7.58
CA PRO A 75 -26.05 -7.23 8.03
C PRO A 75 -25.99 -7.35 9.56
N GLU A 76 -26.97 -6.75 10.22
CA GLU A 76 -27.37 -6.89 11.62
C GLU A 76 -26.57 -7.87 12.50
N TRP A 77 -25.48 -7.38 13.10
CA TRP A 77 -24.84 -8.14 14.18
C TRP A 77 -25.82 -8.22 15.36
N PRO A 78 -26.13 -9.41 15.90
CA PRO A 78 -27.01 -9.53 17.05
C PRO A 78 -26.31 -8.86 18.23
N ALA A 79 -27.04 -7.98 18.91
CA ALA A 79 -26.62 -7.13 20.02
C ALA A 79 -26.17 -7.87 21.30
N LEU A 80 -25.66 -9.09 21.19
CA LEU A 80 -25.29 -9.98 22.29
C LEU A 80 -23.78 -10.20 22.46
N LEU A 81 -22.94 -9.73 21.52
CA LEU A 81 -21.47 -9.79 21.66
C LEU A 81 -20.84 -8.52 22.25
N TYR A 82 -21.65 -7.51 22.61
CA TYR A 82 -21.19 -6.30 23.30
C TYR A 82 -21.83 -6.15 24.70
N ALA A 83 -22.01 -7.27 25.40
CA ALA A 83 -22.52 -7.26 26.77
C ALA A 83 -21.41 -6.95 27.79
N ARG A 84 -21.40 -5.68 28.22
CA ARG A 84 -20.92 -5.08 29.50
C ARG A 84 -19.43 -5.19 29.88
N PRO A 85 -18.69 -4.06 29.89
CA PRO A 85 -17.57 -3.88 30.79
C PRO A 85 -18.09 -3.34 32.14
N ASN A 86 -18.39 -4.23 33.08
CA ASN A 86 -18.14 -4.03 34.51
C ASN A 86 -18.43 -5.33 35.30
N GLN A 87 -17.39 -6.15 35.43
CA GLN A 87 -17.03 -6.82 36.68
C GLN A 87 -15.52 -6.71 36.85
#